data_AF-A0A4Q8TT11-F1
#
_entry.id   AF-A0A4Q8TT11-F1
#
_cell.length_a   1.000
_cell.length_b   1.000
_cell.length_c   1.000
_cell.angle_alpha   90.00
_cell.angle_beta   90.00
_cell.angle_gamma   90.00
#
_symmetry.space_group_name_H-M   'P 1'
#
loop_
_entity.id
_entity.type
_entity.pdbx_description
1 polymer ?
#
loop_
_entity_poly.entity_id
_entity_poly.type
_entity_poly.pdbx_seq_one_letter_code
_entity_poly.pdbx_strand_id
1 'polypeptide(L)'
;MHTKRRNSGFTLIESLVALVILSTAFAFVWEWFGTAVITSEKIESAVELPLIYEQAHDQLELMDFEINREGSFKVGRYTVNWEAKELRSNLSEAHRKSPAWIVALFDVAMEFKIEDRLITSVDTKLVKQWRDDGYSIGTLQ
;
A
#
# COMPACT_ATOMS: atom_id res chain seq x y z
N MET A 1 -11.04 70.90 39.35
CA MET A 1 -11.98 69.91 38.77
C MET A 1 -11.19 68.63 38.51
N HIS A 2 -11.12 67.72 39.49
CA HIS A 2 -10.31 66.50 39.41
C HIS A 2 -11.15 65.34 38.85
N THR A 3 -10.86 64.94 37.62
CA THR A 3 -11.42 63.72 37.03
C THR A 3 -10.71 62.52 37.66
N LYS A 4 -11.36 61.81 38.58
CA LYS A 4 -10.86 60.51 39.07
C LYS A 4 -10.90 59.52 37.90
N ARG A 5 -9.73 59.21 37.32
CA ARG A 5 -9.57 58.01 36.47
C ARG A 5 -9.75 56.81 37.38
N ARG A 6 -10.81 56.04 37.15
CA ARG A 6 -11.06 54.77 37.81
C ARG A 6 -10.06 53.76 37.24
N ASN A 7 -8.92 53.59 37.91
CA ASN A 7 -8.03 52.46 37.66
C ASN A 7 -8.80 51.20 38.08
N SER A 8 -9.43 50.51 37.13
CA SER A 8 -9.94 49.16 37.34
C SER A 8 -8.74 48.22 37.40
N GLY A 9 -8.25 47.94 38.60
CA GLY A 9 -7.34 46.82 38.82
C GLY A 9 -8.06 45.53 38.44
N PHE A 10 -7.38 44.67 37.67
CA PHE A 10 -7.84 43.35 37.27
C PHE A 10 -8.38 42.60 38.49
N THR A 11 -9.63 42.17 38.44
CA THR A 11 -10.22 41.43 39.57
C THR A 11 -9.69 40.00 39.57
N LEU A 12 -9.53 39.39 40.75
CA LEU A 12 -9.02 38.01 40.88
C LEU A 12 -9.86 37.00 40.06
N ILE A 13 -11.17 37.23 40.01
CA ILE A 13 -12.13 36.43 39.24
C ILE A 13 -11.91 36.60 37.74
N GLU A 14 -11.63 37.82 37.28
CA GLU A 14 -11.40 38.12 35.86
C GLU A 14 -10.12 37.45 35.35
N SER A 15 -9.05 37.42 36.16
CA SER A 15 -7.83 36.67 35.82
C SER A 15 -8.06 35.15 35.76
N LEU A 16 -8.91 34.61 36.66
CA LEU A 16 -9.27 33.19 36.64
C LEU A 16 -10.09 32.85 35.39
N VAL A 17 -11.08 33.68 35.06
CA VAL A 17 -11.89 33.51 33.85
C VAL A 17 -11.02 33.59 32.60
N ALA A 18 -10.13 34.58 32.52
CA ALA A 18 -9.19 34.71 31.41
C ALA A 18 -8.30 33.47 31.27
N LEU A 19 -7.83 32.89 32.39
CA LEU A 19 -7.03 31.67 32.39
C LEU A 19 -7.83 30.46 31.89
N VAL A 20 -9.09 30.32 32.30
CA VAL A 20 -9.97 29.22 31.86
C VAL A 20 -10.31 29.34 30.37
N ILE A 21 -10.58 30.56 29.88
CA ILE A 21 -10.81 30.80 28.45
C ILE A 21 -9.54 30.46 27.66
N LEU A 22 -8.37 30.90 28.15
CA LEU A 22 -7.09 30.63 27.52
C LEU A 22 -6.78 29.14 27.49
N SER A 23 -6.97 28.41 28.59
CA SER A 23 -6.72 26.96 28.64
C SER A 23 -7.66 26.18 27.73
N THR A 24 -8.93 26.59 27.66
CA THR A 24 -9.93 25.98 26.77
C THR A 24 -9.57 26.22 25.31
N ALA A 25 -9.12 27.44 24.96
CA ALA A 25 -8.64 27.75 23.62
C ALA A 25 -7.43 26.89 23.22
N PHE A 26 -6.47 26.69 24.13
CA PHE A 26 -5.34 25.78 23.90
C PHE A 26 -5.79 24.33 23.69
N ALA A 27 -6.78 23.85 24.45
CA ALA A 27 -7.31 22.49 24.28
C ALA A 27 -7.95 22.29 22.90
N PHE A 28 -8.78 23.23 22.44
CA PHE A 28 -9.40 23.17 21.10
C PHE A 28 -8.36 23.18 19.97
N VAL A 29 -7.33 24.00 20.09
CA VAL A 29 -6.24 24.06 19.10
C VAL A 29 -5.48 22.73 19.05
N TRP A 30 -5.23 22.09 20.20
CA TRP A 30 -4.54 20.82 20.26
C TRP A 30 -5.34 19.67 19.63
N GLU A 31 -6.66 19.64 19.87
CA GLU A 31 -7.57 18.67 19.26
C GLU A 31 -7.64 18.82 17.74
N TRP A 32 -7.63 20.07 17.25
CA TRP A 32 -7.57 20.35 15.82
C TRP A 32 -6.24 19.93 15.17
N PHE A 33 -5.10 20.17 15.83
CA PHE A 33 -3.79 19.69 15.34
C PHE A 33 -3.74 18.17 15.23
N GLY A 34 -4.24 17.45 16.24
CA GLY A 34 -4.33 15.99 16.21
C GLY A 34 -5.15 15.50 15.02
N THR A 35 -6.28 16.17 14.73
CA THR A 35 -7.15 15.82 13.60
C THR A 35 -6.47 16.08 12.25
N ALA A 36 -5.78 17.22 12.07
CA ALA A 36 -5.13 17.57 10.81
C ALA A 36 -3.96 16.64 10.44
N VAL A 37 -3.17 16.21 11.45
CA VAL A 37 -2.07 15.25 11.25
C VAL A 37 -2.61 13.88 10.84
N ILE A 38 -3.62 13.37 11.55
CA ILE A 38 -4.25 12.08 11.25
C ILE A 38 -4.88 12.07 9.85
N THR A 39 -5.50 13.19 9.44
CA THR A 39 -6.09 13.30 8.10
C THR A 39 -5.04 13.32 7.01
N SER A 40 -3.88 13.94 7.23
CA SER A 40 -2.80 14.01 6.23
C SER A 40 -2.18 12.63 5.97
N GLU A 41 -1.84 11.88 7.01
CA GLU A 41 -1.27 10.52 6.88
C GLU A 41 -2.22 9.55 6.15
N LYS A 42 -3.53 9.69 6.38
CA LYS A 42 -4.56 8.87 5.72
C LYS A 42 -4.72 9.21 4.24
N ILE A 43 -4.56 10.49 3.87
CA ILE A 43 -4.66 10.92 2.46
C ILE A 43 -3.41 10.46 1.70
N GLU A 44 -2.22 10.64 2.27
CA GLU A 44 -0.97 10.22 1.67
C GLU A 44 -0.97 8.70 1.40
N SER A 45 -1.30 7.89 2.41
CA SER A 45 -1.39 6.44 2.25
C SER A 45 -2.45 5.98 1.25
N ALA A 46 -3.59 6.68 1.14
CA ALA A 46 -4.64 6.32 0.18
C ALA A 46 -4.24 6.60 -1.29
N VAL A 47 -3.36 7.57 -1.52
CA VAL A 47 -2.88 7.93 -2.87
C VAL A 47 -1.67 7.10 -3.28
N GLU A 48 -0.79 6.75 -2.33
CA GLU A 48 0.43 5.97 -2.61
C GLU A 48 0.13 4.50 -2.92
N LEU A 49 -0.77 3.85 -2.17
CA LEU A 49 -1.00 2.41 -2.30
C LEU A 49 -1.38 1.93 -3.71
N PRO A 50 -2.26 2.59 -4.47
CA PRO A 50 -2.56 2.21 -5.85
C PRO A 50 -1.34 2.27 -6.76
N LEU A 51 -0.52 3.32 -6.65
CA LEU A 51 0.70 3.46 -7.47
C LEU A 51 1.72 2.36 -7.15
N ILE A 52 1.88 2.05 -5.85
CA ILE A 52 2.78 0.98 -5.40
C ILE A 52 2.30 -0.39 -5.85
N TYR A 53 0.98 -0.61 -5.88
CA TYR A 53 0.40 -1.84 -6.42
C TYR A 53 0.70 -2.01 -7.91
N GLU A 54 0.51 -0.96 -8.73
CA GLU A 54 0.84 -1.00 -10.16
C GLU A 54 2.33 -1.30 -10.38
N GLN A 55 3.22 -0.65 -9.63
CA GLN A 55 4.66 -0.93 -9.72
C GLN A 55 5.03 -2.35 -9.31
N ALA A 56 4.38 -2.89 -8.27
CA ALA A 56 4.57 -4.27 -7.85
C ALA A 56 4.05 -5.26 -8.90
N HIS A 57 2.93 -4.93 -9.53
CA HIS A 57 2.34 -5.70 -10.62
C HIS A 57 3.28 -5.76 -11.83
N ASP A 58 3.75 -4.59 -12.31
CA ASP A 58 4.72 -4.48 -13.41
C ASP A 58 5.99 -5.31 -13.13
N GLN A 59 6.48 -5.25 -11.89
CA GLN A 59 7.66 -6.02 -11.50
C GLN A 59 7.40 -7.52 -11.55
N LEU A 60 6.24 -7.98 -11.07
CA LEU A 60 5.84 -9.39 -11.17
C LEU A 60 5.62 -9.82 -12.62
N GLU A 61 5.16 -8.93 -13.52
CA GLU A 61 5.05 -9.23 -14.96
C GLU A 61 6.40 -9.52 -15.61
N LEU A 62 7.48 -8.92 -15.12
CA LEU A 62 8.85 -9.15 -15.61
C LEU A 62 9.50 -10.40 -14.99
N MET A 63 8.98 -10.92 -13.88
CA MET A 63 9.54 -12.10 -13.23
C MET A 63 9.22 -13.39 -13.97
N ASP A 64 10.18 -14.31 -13.94
CA ASP A 64 10.04 -15.65 -14.50
C ASP A 64 9.45 -16.62 -13.47
N PHE A 65 8.18 -16.99 -13.69
CA PHE A 65 7.42 -17.89 -12.83
C PHE A 65 7.67 -19.38 -13.12
N GLU A 66 8.43 -19.69 -14.17
CA GLU A 66 8.95 -21.04 -14.38
C GLU A 66 9.98 -21.37 -13.29
N ILE A 67 10.83 -20.40 -12.94
CA ILE A 67 11.95 -20.57 -12.02
C ILE A 67 11.58 -20.17 -10.60
N ASN A 68 10.96 -19.00 -10.42
CA ASN A 68 10.68 -18.44 -9.09
C ASN A 68 9.17 -18.27 -8.91
N ARG A 69 8.61 -18.88 -7.88
CA ARG A 69 7.18 -18.80 -7.56
C ARG A 69 6.91 -18.10 -6.23
N GLU A 70 7.95 -17.67 -5.54
CA GLU A 70 7.84 -16.91 -4.31
C GLU A 70 9.04 -16.00 -4.18
N GLY A 71 8.92 -14.96 -3.37
CA GLY A 71 10.05 -14.12 -3.05
C GLY A 71 9.65 -12.82 -2.39
N SER A 72 10.61 -11.91 -2.34
CA SER A 72 10.38 -10.57 -1.85
C SER A 72 11.17 -9.54 -2.66
N PHE A 73 10.58 -8.36 -2.79
CA PHE A 73 11.22 -7.21 -3.42
C PHE A 73 10.76 -5.92 -2.77
N LYS A 74 11.43 -4.80 -3.09
CA LYS A 74 11.10 -3.49 -2.53
C LYS A 74 10.51 -2.58 -3.59
N VAL A 75 9.45 -1.87 -3.22
CA VAL A 75 8.83 -0.81 -4.01
C VAL A 75 8.71 0.43 -3.12
N GLY A 76 9.58 1.41 -3.34
CA GLY A 76 9.71 2.56 -2.45
C GLY A 76 10.05 2.15 -1.01
N ARG A 77 9.18 2.51 -0.07
CA ARG A 77 9.28 2.16 1.37
C ARG A 77 8.65 0.81 1.74
N TYR A 78 7.99 0.15 0.79
CA TYR A 78 7.28 -1.10 1.03
C TYR A 78 8.15 -2.29 0.65
N THR A 79 8.16 -3.30 1.52
CA THR A 79 8.62 -4.65 1.18
C THR A 79 7.41 -5.46 0.74
N VAL A 80 7.44 -5.94 -0.49
CA VAL A 80 6.40 -6.80 -1.07
C VAL A 80 6.89 -8.24 -0.97
N ASN A 81 6.22 -9.05 -0.16
CA ASN A 81 6.40 -10.50 -0.21
C ASN A 81 5.32 -11.06 -1.13
N TRP A 82 5.67 -11.99 -1.99
CA TRP A 82 4.74 -12.54 -2.95
C TRP A 82 4.89 -14.05 -3.08
N GLU A 83 3.78 -14.70 -3.41
CA GLU A 83 3.70 -16.13 -3.70
C GLU A 83 2.75 -16.34 -4.88
N ALA A 84 3.20 -17.10 -5.88
CA ALA A 84 2.48 -17.43 -7.10
C ALA A 84 2.13 -18.92 -7.13
N LYS A 85 0.83 -19.20 -7.08
CA LYS A 85 0.28 -20.54 -7.16
C LYS A 85 -0.31 -20.80 -8.54
N GLU A 86 0.16 -21.84 -9.22
CA GLU A 86 -0.39 -22.24 -10.51
C GLU A 86 -1.84 -22.74 -10.34
N LEU A 87 -2.78 -22.08 -11.03
CA LEU A 87 -4.20 -22.45 -11.04
C LEU A 87 -4.54 -23.39 -12.21
N ARG A 88 -3.94 -23.12 -13.38
CA ARG A 88 -4.18 -23.88 -14.61
C ARG A 88 -2.99 -23.73 -15.54
N SER A 89 -2.60 -24.80 -16.22
CA SER A 89 -1.70 -24.74 -17.35
C SER A 89 -2.21 -25.59 -18.52
N ASN A 90 -1.83 -25.20 -19.73
CA ASN A 90 -2.11 -25.99 -20.93
C ASN A 90 -1.39 -27.35 -20.94
N LEU A 91 -0.40 -27.57 -20.05
CA LEU A 91 0.25 -28.86 -19.85
C LEU A 91 -0.75 -29.95 -19.43
N SER A 92 -1.77 -29.57 -18.67
CA SER A 92 -2.83 -30.45 -18.16
C SER A 92 -3.91 -30.80 -19.20
N GLU A 93 -3.91 -30.14 -20.37
CA GLU A 93 -4.91 -30.38 -21.41
C GLU A 93 -4.50 -31.54 -22.32
N ALA A 94 -5.44 -32.44 -22.62
CA ALA A 94 -5.20 -33.63 -23.45
C ALA A 94 -4.79 -33.29 -24.91
N HIS A 95 -5.17 -32.11 -25.41
CA HIS A 95 -4.82 -31.64 -26.75
C HIS A 95 -4.36 -30.18 -26.68
N ARG A 96 -3.04 -29.96 -26.77
CA ARG A 96 -2.45 -28.62 -26.75
C ARG A 96 -2.59 -27.96 -28.11
N LYS A 97 -3.22 -26.78 -28.18
CA LYS A 97 -3.31 -25.98 -29.42
C LYS A 97 -1.97 -25.39 -29.85
N SER A 98 -1.07 -25.12 -28.90
CA SER A 98 0.26 -24.57 -29.12
C SER A 98 1.30 -25.38 -28.33
N PRO A 99 1.71 -26.55 -28.82
CA PRO A 99 2.56 -27.47 -28.03
C PRO A 99 3.99 -26.95 -27.80
N ALA A 100 4.45 -25.94 -28.54
CA ALA A 100 5.76 -25.31 -28.35
C ALA A 100 5.81 -24.28 -27.20
N TRP A 101 4.66 -23.90 -26.63
CA TRP A 101 4.55 -22.85 -25.61
C TRP A 101 3.74 -23.37 -24.43
N ILE A 102 4.27 -23.22 -23.22
CA ILE A 102 3.54 -23.44 -21.99
C ILE A 102 2.85 -22.14 -21.63
N VAL A 103 1.56 -22.21 -21.36
CA VAL A 103 0.76 -21.08 -20.90
C VAL A 103 0.12 -21.48 -19.59
N ALA A 104 0.38 -20.71 -18.54
CA ALA A 104 -0.11 -20.97 -17.21
C ALA A 104 -0.74 -19.72 -16.59
N LEU A 105 -1.86 -19.92 -15.90
CA LEU A 105 -2.54 -18.94 -15.08
C LEU A 105 -2.12 -19.16 -13.62
N PHE A 106 -1.62 -18.11 -12.99
CA PHE A 106 -1.22 -18.08 -11.59
C PHE A 106 -2.18 -17.20 -10.78
N ASP A 107 -2.46 -17.64 -9.56
CA ASP A 107 -2.96 -16.81 -8.47
C ASP A 107 -1.74 -16.27 -7.73
N VAL A 108 -1.64 -14.96 -7.58
CA VAL A 108 -0.48 -14.31 -6.96
C VAL A 108 -0.95 -13.51 -5.77
N ALA A 109 -0.55 -13.97 -4.58
CA ALA A 109 -0.78 -13.27 -3.33
C ALA A 109 0.40 -12.33 -3.07
N MET A 110 0.12 -11.09 -2.71
CA MET A 110 1.11 -10.07 -2.35
C MET A 110 0.81 -9.49 -0.97
N GLU A 111 1.82 -9.44 -0.13
CA GLU A 111 1.78 -8.78 1.17
C GLU A 111 2.68 -7.55 1.17
N PHE A 112 2.10 -6.38 1.40
CA PHE A 112 2.82 -5.11 1.49
C PHE A 112 3.14 -4.80 2.95
N LYS A 113 4.43 -4.75 3.29
CA LYS A 113 4.92 -4.49 4.65
C LYS A 113 5.78 -3.22 4.71
N ILE A 114 5.65 -2.47 5.81
CA ILE A 114 6.59 -1.39 6.20
C ILE A 114 7.15 -1.77 7.56
N GLU A 115 8.48 -1.87 7.69
CA GLU A 115 9.14 -2.20 8.98
C GLU A 115 8.49 -3.41 9.67
N ASP A 116 8.30 -4.50 8.92
CA ASP A 116 7.61 -5.75 9.32
C ASP A 116 6.12 -5.64 9.69
N ARG A 117 5.53 -4.45 9.64
CA ARG A 117 4.09 -4.27 9.79
C ARG A 117 3.36 -4.50 8.47
N LEU A 118 2.43 -5.47 8.46
CA LEU A 118 1.51 -5.66 7.35
C LEU A 118 0.59 -4.44 7.20
N ILE A 119 0.64 -3.81 6.03
CA ILE A 119 -0.21 -2.67 5.68
C ILE A 119 -1.45 -3.16 4.94
N THR A 120 -1.26 -4.02 3.93
CA THR A 120 -2.33 -4.60 3.13
C THR A 120 -1.85 -5.89 2.46
N SER A 121 -2.81 -6.72 2.05
CA SER A 121 -2.60 -7.89 1.21
C SER A 121 -3.51 -7.81 -0.01
N VAL A 122 -2.99 -8.21 -1.17
CA VAL A 122 -3.74 -8.19 -2.44
C VAL A 122 -3.50 -9.49 -3.18
N ASP A 123 -4.57 -10.07 -3.71
CA ASP A 123 -4.53 -11.21 -4.61
C ASP A 123 -4.79 -10.74 -6.04
N THR A 124 -3.99 -11.22 -6.98
CA THR A 124 -4.16 -10.94 -8.40
C THR A 124 -3.94 -12.19 -9.23
N LYS A 125 -4.32 -12.15 -10.50
CA LYS A 125 -4.11 -13.25 -11.43
C LYS A 125 -3.18 -12.82 -12.54
N LEU A 126 -2.15 -13.62 -12.77
CA LEU A 126 -1.16 -13.37 -13.82
C LEU A 126 -1.11 -14.55 -14.78
N VAL A 127 -1.13 -14.23 -16.08
CA VAL A 127 -0.87 -15.21 -17.13
C VAL A 127 0.60 -15.12 -17.50
N LYS A 128 1.28 -16.26 -17.49
CA LYS A 128 2.68 -16.37 -17.90
C LYS A 128 2.80 -17.39 -19.02
N GLN A 129 3.75 -17.13 -19.90
CA GLN A 129 4.08 -18.04 -20.98
C GLN A 129 5.58 -18.17 -21.13
N TRP A 130 6.03 -19.39 -21.41
CA TRP A 130 7.42 -19.72 -21.69
C TRP A 130 7.48 -20.85 -22.70
N ARG A 131 8.67 -21.10 -23.25
CA ARG A 131 8.85 -22.10 -24.30
C ARG A 131 8.93 -23.50 -23.68
N ASP A 132 8.27 -24.47 -24.31
CA ASP A 132 8.44 -25.88 -23.92
C ASP A 132 9.74 -26.41 -24.54
N ASP A 133 10.81 -26.46 -23.75
CA ASP A 133 12.11 -26.99 -24.20
C ASP A 133 12.06 -28.50 -24.50
N GLY A 134 11.02 -29.20 -24.03
CA GLY A 134 10.75 -30.60 -24.38
C GLY A 134 10.09 -30.79 -25.75
N TYR A 135 9.64 -29.70 -26.40
CA TYR A 135 9.00 -29.77 -27.71
C TYR A 135 10.05 -29.76 -28.84
N SER A 136 10.53 -30.94 -29.22
CA SER A 136 11.27 -31.12 -30.47
C SER A 136 10.29 -31.23 -31.63
N ILE A 137 10.37 -30.32 -32.61
CA ILE A 137 9.67 -30.44 -33.89
C ILE A 137 10.13 -31.76 -34.53
N GLY A 138 9.25 -32.76 -34.55
CA GLY A 138 9.48 -33.97 -35.31
C GLY A 138 9.81 -33.57 -36.75
N THR A 139 11.02 -33.92 -37.17
CA THR A 139 11.48 -33.86 -38.56
C THR A 139 10.37 -34.37 -39.48
N LEU A 140 9.91 -33.49 -40.39
CA LEU A 140 9.19 -33.93 -41.58
C LEU A 140 10.11 -34.89 -42.33
N GLN A 141 9.76 -36.16 -42.31
CA GLN A 141 10.35 -37.20 -43.15
C GLN A 141 9.41 -37.47 -44.33
#